data_AF-A0A966TXD0-F1
#
_entry.id   AF-A0A966TXD0-F1
#
_cell.length_a   1.000
_cell.length_b   1.000
_cell.length_c   1.000
_cell.angle_alpha   90.00
_cell.angle_beta   90.00
_cell.angle_gamma   90.00
#
_symmetry.space_group_name_H-M   'P 1'
#
loop_
_entity.id
_entity.type
_entity.pdbx_description
1 polymer ?
#
loop_
_entity_poly.entity_id
_entity_poly.type
_entity_poly.pdbx_seq_one_letter_code
_entity_poly.pdbx_strand_id
1 'polypeptide(L)'
;MKARVTSGLTARTPDRISPLPRTLSTRELISLQNWRERPHSCFSFHNVREFVGTQQINKSENARHLPVDLISKPELQRAAELASLDDFLIETETDALAILKNGCLAFDWRADHYSSEKPHIVFSISKSITGMLAGQLQHVGLLNPDRLVRDYLPDMLPEGYGGCTVQHLLDMQAAIRRGVPLPLAKLRSAGYRSRAGRQRSIR
;
A
#
# COMPACT_ATOMS: atom_id res chain seq x y z
N MET A 1 -37.64 -22.03 -51.55
CA MET A 1 -36.60 -23.07 -51.34
C MET A 1 -35.36 -22.35 -50.83
N LYS A 2 -34.79 -22.53 -49.63
CA LYS A 2 -34.60 -23.73 -48.76
C LYS A 2 -34.08 -24.93 -49.57
N ALA A 3 -32.93 -25.54 -49.32
CA ALA A 3 -31.82 -25.30 -48.36
C ALA A 3 -30.51 -25.90 -48.99
N ARG A 4 -29.36 -26.16 -48.35
CA ARG A 4 -28.92 -26.20 -46.94
C ARG A 4 -27.36 -26.17 -46.91
N VAL A 5 -26.72 -25.50 -45.96
CA VAL A 5 -25.31 -25.80 -45.57
C VAL A 5 -25.22 -25.80 -44.03
N THR A 6 -24.87 -26.96 -43.49
CA THR A 6 -24.70 -27.21 -42.05
C THR A 6 -23.20 -27.29 -41.73
N SER A 7 -22.73 -26.39 -40.86
CA SER A 7 -22.22 -26.68 -39.50
C SER A 7 -20.83 -27.31 -39.40
N GLY A 8 -19.95 -26.76 -38.57
CA GLY A 8 -18.70 -27.48 -38.26
C GLY A 8 -17.55 -26.79 -37.53
N LEU A 9 -17.67 -25.57 -37.00
CA LEU A 9 -16.63 -24.99 -36.13
C LEU A 9 -17.23 -24.47 -34.81
N THR A 10 -17.28 -25.34 -33.80
CA THR A 10 -17.49 -24.93 -32.41
C THR A 10 -16.21 -24.27 -31.92
N ALA A 11 -16.23 -22.94 -31.81
CA ALA A 11 -15.19 -22.22 -31.06
C ALA A 11 -15.19 -22.76 -29.62
N ARG A 12 -14.07 -23.33 -29.19
CA ARG A 12 -13.90 -23.71 -27.78
C ARG A 12 -13.88 -22.42 -26.96
N THR A 13 -14.89 -22.22 -26.13
CA THR A 13 -14.81 -21.30 -25.00
C THR A 13 -13.55 -21.65 -24.21
N PRO A 14 -12.63 -20.71 -23.91
CA PRO A 14 -11.52 -21.00 -23.03
C PRO A 14 -12.09 -21.44 -21.68
N ASP A 15 -11.57 -22.54 -21.13
CA ASP A 15 -12.05 -23.06 -19.85
C ASP A 15 -11.97 -21.96 -18.80
N ARG A 16 -13.13 -21.61 -18.23
CA ARG A 16 -13.22 -20.68 -17.12
C ARG A 16 -12.55 -21.35 -15.93
N ILE A 17 -11.25 -21.06 -15.73
CA ILE A 17 -10.48 -21.58 -14.60
C ILE A 17 -11.28 -21.22 -13.36
N SER A 18 -11.88 -22.24 -12.73
CA SER A 18 -12.65 -22.03 -11.51
C SER A 18 -11.68 -21.46 -10.48
N PRO A 19 -12.02 -20.33 -9.82
CA PRO A 19 -11.10 -19.72 -8.88
C PRO A 19 -10.74 -20.77 -7.83
N LEU A 20 -9.44 -21.06 -7.73
CA LEU A 20 -8.92 -22.04 -6.78
C LEU A 20 -9.51 -21.71 -5.40
N PRO A 21 -10.00 -22.72 -4.64
CA PRO A 21 -10.55 -22.47 -3.32
C PRO A 21 -9.46 -21.78 -2.50
N ARG A 22 -9.72 -20.52 -2.12
CA ARG A 22 -8.77 -19.64 -1.42
C ARG A 22 -8.62 -20.11 0.03
N THR A 23 -7.93 -21.23 0.21
CA THR A 23 -7.61 -21.76 1.53
C THR A 23 -6.71 -20.75 2.24
N LEU A 24 -7.28 -20.07 3.24
CA LEU A 24 -6.52 -19.17 4.10
C LEU A 24 -5.34 -19.95 4.69
N SER A 25 -4.14 -19.38 4.58
CA SER A 25 -2.96 -20.00 5.22
C SER A 25 -3.18 -20.09 6.72
N THR A 26 -2.86 -21.23 7.31
CA THR A 26 -2.67 -21.30 8.75
C THR A 26 -1.56 -20.32 9.14
N ARG A 27 -1.75 -19.60 10.25
CA ARG A 27 -0.86 -18.51 10.66
C ARG A 27 0.62 -18.92 10.72
N GLU A 28 0.87 -20.15 11.15
CA GLU A 28 2.21 -20.73 11.33
C GLU A 28 3.04 -20.79 10.03
N LEU A 29 2.40 -20.80 8.86
CA LEU A 29 3.08 -20.82 7.56
C LEU A 29 3.58 -19.43 7.09
N ILE A 30 3.25 -18.35 7.83
CA ILE A 30 3.56 -16.98 7.44
C ILE A 30 4.81 -16.47 8.16
N SER A 31 5.81 -16.05 7.39
CA SER A 31 7.11 -15.56 7.83
C SER A 31 7.46 -14.19 7.24
N LEU A 32 8.55 -13.58 7.72
CA LEU A 32 9.06 -12.32 7.15
C LEU A 32 9.49 -12.44 5.68
N GLN A 33 9.75 -13.66 5.18
CA GLN A 33 10.09 -13.89 3.78
C GLN A 33 8.84 -13.83 2.88
N ASN A 34 7.79 -14.58 3.22
CA ASN A 34 6.64 -14.84 2.35
C ASN A 34 5.37 -14.02 2.67
N TRP A 35 5.33 -13.22 3.75
CA TRP A 35 4.09 -12.54 4.17
C TRP A 35 3.41 -11.67 3.09
N ARG A 36 4.16 -11.20 2.09
CA ARG A 36 3.61 -10.37 0.99
C ARG A 36 3.01 -11.16 -0.17
N GLU A 37 3.20 -12.47 -0.18
CA GLU A 37 2.78 -13.38 -1.25
C GLU A 37 1.37 -13.92 -0.96
N ARG A 38 0.59 -14.23 -1.99
CA ARG A 38 -0.70 -14.90 -1.81
C ARG A 38 -0.48 -16.40 -1.55
N PRO A 39 -1.34 -17.05 -0.73
CA PRO A 39 -2.48 -16.48 -0.01
C PRO A 39 -2.14 -15.87 1.36
N HIS A 40 -0.86 -15.80 1.76
CA HIS A 40 -0.43 -15.26 3.06
C HIS A 40 -0.81 -13.78 3.27
N SER A 41 -0.78 -12.98 2.19
CA SER A 41 -1.14 -11.56 2.19
C SER A 41 -2.56 -11.27 2.69
N CYS A 42 -3.53 -12.18 2.43
CA CYS A 42 -4.91 -12.05 2.91
C CYS A 42 -4.99 -11.82 4.42
N PHE A 43 -4.11 -12.48 5.19
CA PHE A 43 -3.98 -12.26 6.63
C PHE A 43 -2.97 -11.15 6.94
N SER A 44 -1.78 -11.20 6.35
CA SER A 44 -0.64 -10.40 6.81
C SER A 44 -0.84 -8.90 6.59
N PHE A 45 -1.61 -8.50 5.58
CA PHE A 45 -1.85 -7.09 5.25
C PHE A 45 -2.69 -6.37 6.31
N HIS A 46 -3.49 -7.09 7.10
CA HIS A 46 -4.15 -6.57 8.31
C HIS A 46 -3.32 -6.76 9.61
N ASN A 47 -2.22 -7.51 9.56
CA ASN A 47 -1.47 -7.95 10.75
C ASN A 47 0.05 -7.71 10.61
N VAL A 48 0.45 -6.68 9.84
CA VAL A 48 1.85 -6.32 9.51
C VAL A 48 2.77 -6.26 10.73
N ARG A 49 2.24 -5.83 11.88
CA ARG A 49 2.96 -5.70 13.16
C ARG A 49 3.53 -7.01 13.71
N GLU A 50 3.09 -8.16 13.21
CA GLU A 50 3.63 -9.47 13.57
C GLU A 50 4.90 -9.83 12.80
N PHE A 51 5.19 -9.13 11.69
CA PHE A 51 6.30 -9.43 10.78
C PHE A 51 7.32 -8.29 10.72
N VAL A 52 6.85 -7.04 10.77
CA VAL A 52 7.67 -5.84 10.62
C VAL A 52 7.50 -4.93 11.84
N GLY A 53 8.59 -4.33 12.30
CA GLY A 53 8.56 -3.31 13.34
C GLY A 53 7.69 -2.13 12.90
N THR A 54 6.66 -1.82 13.69
CA THR A 54 5.66 -0.79 13.41
C THR A 54 5.53 0.16 14.60
N GLN A 55 5.13 1.40 14.31
CA GLN A 55 4.72 2.38 15.32
C GLN A 55 3.24 2.71 15.10
N GLN A 56 2.46 2.71 16.18
CA GLN A 56 1.05 3.05 16.12
C GLN A 56 0.89 4.57 15.95
N ILE A 57 0.07 4.96 14.96
CA ILE A 57 -0.47 6.31 14.79
C ILE A 57 -1.92 6.25 15.27
N ASN A 58 -2.27 7.04 16.28
CA ASN A 58 -3.62 7.03 16.85
C ASN A 58 -4.58 7.82 15.95
N LYS A 59 -5.84 7.34 15.88
CA LYS A 59 -6.94 8.09 15.28
C LYS A 59 -7.30 9.31 16.13
N SER A 60 -7.91 10.32 15.51
CA SER A 60 -8.56 11.43 16.24
C SER A 60 -9.65 10.90 17.18
N GLU A 61 -9.77 11.50 18.36
CA GLU A 61 -10.92 11.32 19.25
C GLU A 61 -12.21 11.86 18.60
N ASN A 62 -12.07 12.94 17.84
CA ASN A 62 -13.14 13.56 17.07
C ASN A 62 -13.08 13.06 15.61
N ALA A 63 -13.67 11.90 15.34
CA ALA A 63 -13.80 11.36 14.00
C ALA A 63 -14.97 12.02 13.26
N ARG A 64 -14.73 12.49 12.02
CA ARG A 64 -15.80 13.03 11.16
C ARG A 64 -16.67 11.88 10.64
N HIS A 65 -17.97 11.95 10.85
CA HIS A 65 -18.94 11.05 10.21
C HIS A 65 -18.90 11.23 8.69
N LEU A 66 -18.79 10.12 7.95
CA LEU A 66 -18.86 10.10 6.49
C LEU A 66 -20.33 9.82 6.09
N PRO A 67 -21.07 10.77 5.47
CA PRO A 67 -22.41 10.50 4.98
C PRO A 67 -22.40 9.42 3.88
N VAL A 68 -23.54 8.79 3.65
CA VAL A 68 -23.71 7.66 2.73
C VAL A 68 -24.78 8.01 1.69
N ASP A 69 -24.47 7.78 0.41
CA ASP A 69 -25.34 8.06 -0.74
C ASP A 69 -25.09 6.99 -1.82
N LEU A 70 -25.66 5.78 -1.61
CA LEU A 70 -25.25 4.58 -2.34
C LEU A 70 -25.72 4.56 -3.79
N ILE A 71 -24.79 4.26 -4.69
CA ILE A 71 -25.02 3.94 -6.10
C ILE A 71 -25.21 2.43 -6.24
N SER A 72 -26.12 2.02 -7.13
CA SER A 72 -26.36 0.59 -7.35
C SER A 72 -25.18 -0.08 -8.05
N LYS A 73 -24.80 -1.28 -7.60
CA LYS A 73 -23.74 -2.08 -8.24
C LYS A 73 -23.94 -2.27 -9.75
N PRO A 74 -25.15 -2.55 -10.29
CA PRO A 74 -25.37 -2.65 -11.73
C PRO A 74 -25.15 -1.34 -12.50
N GLU A 75 -25.35 -0.18 -11.86
CA GLU A 75 -25.03 1.12 -12.45
C GLU A 75 -23.51 1.33 -12.51
N LEU A 76 -22.80 1.02 -11.43
CA LEU A 76 -21.34 1.07 -11.39
C LEU A 76 -20.70 0.11 -12.41
N GLN A 77 -21.24 -1.11 -12.56
CA GLN A 77 -20.82 -2.06 -13.60
C GLN A 77 -20.98 -1.49 -15.01
N ARG A 78 -22.13 -0.88 -15.33
CA ARG A 78 -22.35 -0.24 -16.63
C ARG A 78 -21.41 0.94 -16.86
N ALA A 79 -21.21 1.79 -15.85
CA ALA A 79 -20.33 2.96 -15.94
C ALA A 79 -18.84 2.61 -16.08
N ALA A 80 -18.43 1.44 -15.56
CA ALA A 80 -17.08 0.91 -15.68
C ALA A 80 -16.89 -0.05 -16.87
N GLU A 81 -17.92 -0.26 -17.69
CA GLU A 81 -17.93 -1.22 -18.82
C GLU A 81 -17.58 -2.68 -18.41
N LEU A 82 -17.88 -3.06 -17.16
CA LEU A 82 -17.57 -4.37 -16.59
C LEU A 82 -18.74 -5.35 -16.69
N ALA A 83 -18.48 -6.54 -17.24
CA ALA A 83 -19.44 -7.65 -17.26
C ALA A 83 -19.83 -8.11 -15.84
N SER A 84 -18.85 -8.23 -14.93
CA SER A 84 -19.06 -8.45 -13.51
C SER A 84 -18.03 -7.66 -12.70
N LEU A 85 -18.51 -6.82 -11.77
CA LEU A 85 -17.63 -6.11 -10.85
C LEU A 85 -17.00 -7.06 -9.83
N ASP A 86 -17.73 -8.06 -9.35
CA ASP A 86 -17.18 -9.01 -8.37
C ASP A 86 -16.07 -9.84 -9.01
N ASP A 87 -16.29 -10.39 -10.21
CA ASP A 87 -15.29 -11.18 -10.93
C ASP A 87 -14.03 -10.33 -11.15
N PHE A 88 -14.17 -9.07 -11.58
CA PHE A 88 -13.05 -8.15 -11.74
C PHE A 88 -12.29 -7.89 -10.43
N LEU A 89 -13.00 -7.62 -9.32
CA LEU A 89 -12.37 -7.38 -8.02
C LEU A 89 -11.72 -8.66 -7.45
N ILE A 90 -12.29 -9.82 -7.72
CA ILE A 90 -11.75 -11.14 -7.37
C ILE A 90 -10.49 -11.44 -8.18
N GLU A 91 -10.52 -11.26 -9.51
CA GLU A 91 -9.40 -11.51 -10.43
C GLU A 91 -8.22 -10.57 -10.21
N THR A 92 -8.48 -9.30 -9.87
CA THR A 92 -7.44 -8.32 -9.48
C THR A 92 -6.92 -8.49 -8.06
N GLU A 93 -7.38 -9.52 -7.34
CA GLU A 93 -7.08 -9.75 -5.93
C GLU A 93 -7.34 -8.54 -5.04
N THR A 94 -8.40 -7.80 -5.31
CA THR A 94 -8.78 -6.65 -4.49
C THR A 94 -9.24 -7.14 -3.12
N ASP A 95 -8.66 -6.57 -2.04
CA ASP A 95 -9.08 -6.87 -0.67
C ASP A 95 -10.23 -5.94 -0.23
N ALA A 96 -10.27 -4.69 -0.72
CA ALA A 96 -11.37 -3.73 -0.52
C ALA A 96 -11.40 -2.62 -1.60
N LEU A 97 -12.60 -2.14 -1.91
CA LEU A 97 -12.87 -0.97 -2.75
C LEU A 97 -13.91 -0.07 -2.08
N ALA A 98 -13.60 1.21 -1.88
CA ALA A 98 -14.56 2.23 -1.48
C ALA A 98 -14.54 3.40 -2.47
N ILE A 99 -15.72 3.85 -2.88
CA ILE A 99 -15.89 4.99 -3.80
C ILE A 99 -16.60 6.12 -3.06
N LEU A 100 -16.02 7.30 -3.09
CA LEU A 100 -16.64 8.52 -2.54
C LEU A 100 -17.09 9.42 -3.70
N LYS A 101 -18.30 9.98 -3.59
CA LYS A 101 -18.88 10.94 -4.54
C LYS A 101 -19.46 12.10 -3.74
N ASN A 102 -19.13 13.34 -4.10
CA ASN A 102 -19.63 14.56 -3.43
C ASN A 102 -19.45 14.60 -1.89
N GLY A 103 -18.44 13.89 -1.37
CA GLY A 103 -18.19 13.78 0.08
C GLY A 103 -18.99 12.69 0.80
N CYS A 104 -19.82 11.92 0.09
CA CYS A 104 -20.54 10.75 0.58
C CYS A 104 -19.84 9.45 0.16
N LEU A 105 -19.95 8.40 0.97
CA LEU A 105 -19.66 7.02 0.58
C LEU A 105 -20.74 6.56 -0.40
N ALA A 106 -20.34 6.27 -1.64
CA ALA A 106 -21.24 5.93 -2.74
C ALA A 106 -21.20 4.44 -3.12
N PHE A 107 -20.11 3.75 -2.81
CA PHE A 107 -20.00 2.31 -2.97
C PHE A 107 -18.97 1.77 -1.97
N ASP A 108 -19.24 0.59 -1.41
CA ASP A 108 -18.30 -0.13 -0.56
C ASP A 108 -18.37 -1.64 -0.87
N TRP A 109 -17.21 -2.24 -1.14
CA TRP A 109 -17.03 -3.66 -1.40
C TRP A 109 -15.81 -4.16 -0.64
N ARG A 110 -15.90 -5.36 -0.07
CA ARG A 110 -14.86 -6.01 0.74
C ARG A 110 -14.76 -7.48 0.31
N ALA A 111 -13.55 -8.01 0.24
CA ALA A 111 -13.34 -9.44 0.11
C ALA A 111 -13.72 -10.17 1.42
N ASP A 112 -14.11 -11.43 1.34
CA ASP A 112 -14.57 -12.24 2.49
C ASP A 112 -13.57 -12.30 3.66
N HIS A 113 -12.27 -12.16 3.38
CA HIS A 113 -11.20 -12.18 4.39
C HIS A 113 -10.81 -10.78 4.91
N TYR A 114 -11.41 -9.71 4.42
CA TYR A 114 -11.09 -8.34 4.83
C TYR A 114 -11.62 -8.03 6.24
N SER A 115 -10.85 -7.28 7.03
CA SER A 115 -11.22 -6.88 8.39
C SER A 115 -11.38 -5.36 8.51
N SER A 116 -12.61 -4.88 8.66
CA SER A 116 -12.90 -3.46 8.92
C SER A 116 -12.39 -2.96 10.28
N GLU A 117 -12.11 -3.86 11.22
CA GLU A 117 -11.60 -3.55 12.56
C GLU A 117 -10.07 -3.35 12.62
N LYS A 118 -9.35 -3.71 11.56
CA LYS A 118 -7.87 -3.68 11.51
C LYS A 118 -7.36 -2.83 10.34
N PRO A 119 -6.32 -1.99 10.53
CA PRO A 119 -5.73 -1.25 9.43
C PRO A 119 -5.17 -2.22 8.37
N HIS A 120 -5.39 -1.91 7.09
CA HIS A 120 -4.78 -2.61 5.97
C HIS A 120 -3.47 -1.90 5.56
N ILE A 121 -2.46 -2.64 5.12
CA ILE A 121 -1.23 -2.03 4.57
C ILE A 121 -1.52 -1.27 3.27
N VAL A 122 -0.89 -0.10 3.10
CA VAL A 122 -1.12 0.78 1.94
C VAL A 122 0.14 0.99 1.08
N PHE A 123 1.23 0.28 1.38
CA PHE A 123 2.52 0.32 0.69
C PHE A 123 2.99 1.75 0.31
N SER A 124 3.02 2.08 -0.99
CA SER A 124 3.54 3.35 -1.49
C SER A 124 2.57 4.53 -1.34
N ILE A 125 1.29 4.31 -1.01
CA ILE A 125 0.34 5.39 -0.70
C ILE A 125 0.85 6.24 0.48
N SER A 126 1.61 5.63 1.40
CA SER A 126 2.32 6.32 2.48
C SER A 126 3.23 7.45 1.99
N LYS A 127 3.75 7.40 0.76
CA LYS A 127 4.56 8.50 0.18
C LYS A 127 3.74 9.75 -0.03
N SER A 128 2.49 9.63 -0.48
CA SER A 128 1.57 10.76 -0.63
C SER A 128 1.27 11.42 0.72
N ILE A 129 1.13 10.62 1.79
CA ILE A 129 0.98 11.14 3.16
C ILE A 129 2.24 11.94 3.57
N THR A 130 3.44 11.41 3.34
CA THR A 130 4.69 12.14 3.57
C THR A 130 4.79 13.42 2.73
N GLY A 131 4.34 13.40 1.46
CA GLY A 131 4.30 14.57 0.59
C GLY A 131 3.37 15.66 1.09
N MET A 132 2.17 15.31 1.59
CA MET A 132 1.27 16.27 2.23
C MET A 132 1.91 16.92 3.47
N LEU A 133 2.60 16.13 4.30
CA LEU A 133 3.32 16.64 5.47
C LEU A 133 4.48 17.57 5.05
N ALA A 134 5.21 17.25 3.98
CA ALA A 134 6.25 18.13 3.43
C ALA A 134 5.66 19.48 2.97
N GLY A 135 4.52 19.47 2.27
CA GLY A 135 3.82 20.70 1.87
C GLY A 135 3.33 21.53 3.05
N GLN A 136 2.86 20.90 4.14
CA GLN A 136 2.51 21.59 5.38
C GLN A 136 3.76 22.21 6.05
N LEU A 137 4.86 21.47 6.14
CA LEU A 137 6.13 21.98 6.69
C LEU A 137 6.72 23.12 5.86
N GLN A 138 6.52 23.11 4.54
CA GLN A 138 6.84 24.23 3.66
C GLN A 138 5.97 25.45 3.92
N HIS A 139 4.65 25.26 4.06
CA HIS A 139 3.72 26.34 4.36
C HIS A 139 4.05 27.07 5.67
N VAL A 140 4.47 26.34 6.72
CA VAL A 140 4.91 26.93 7.99
C VAL A 140 6.39 27.35 8.02
N GLY A 141 7.09 27.32 6.90
CA GLY A 141 8.48 27.79 6.77
C GLY A 141 9.56 26.88 7.39
N LEU A 142 9.20 25.65 7.80
CA LEU A 142 10.14 24.68 8.38
C LEU A 142 10.86 23.83 7.33
N LEU A 143 10.33 23.75 6.10
CA LEU A 143 10.92 23.01 4.99
C LEU A 143 10.96 23.86 3.71
N ASN A 144 12.15 24.31 3.32
CA ASN A 144 12.40 24.90 2.01
C ASN A 144 12.78 23.78 0.99
N PRO A 145 12.02 23.56 -0.10
CA PRO A 145 12.31 22.55 -1.12
C PRO A 145 13.61 22.77 -1.91
N ASP A 146 14.05 24.03 -2.07
CA ASP A 146 15.24 24.40 -2.85
C ASP A 146 16.55 24.14 -2.08
N ARG A 147 16.46 23.91 -0.76
CA ARG A 147 17.63 23.54 0.07
C ARG A 147 18.08 22.12 -0.18
N LEU A 148 19.36 21.86 0.07
CA LEU A 148 19.93 20.53 -0.04
C LEU A 148 19.45 19.64 1.11
N VAL A 149 19.30 18.35 0.87
CA VAL A 149 18.90 17.38 1.91
C VAL A 149 19.86 17.40 3.11
N ARG A 150 21.16 17.60 2.86
CA ARG A 150 22.17 17.71 3.91
C ARG A 150 22.02 18.95 4.82
N ASP A 151 21.28 19.97 4.39
CA ASP A 151 21.02 21.16 5.20
C ASP A 151 20.05 20.84 6.37
N TYR A 152 19.28 19.74 6.24
CA TYR A 152 18.42 19.17 7.29
C TYR A 152 19.04 17.91 7.93
N LEU A 153 19.82 17.14 7.18
CA LEU A 153 20.43 15.88 7.60
C LEU A 153 21.95 15.92 7.36
N PRO A 154 22.75 16.58 8.24
CA PRO A 154 24.16 16.89 7.98
C PRO A 154 25.07 15.67 7.81
N ASP A 155 24.67 14.50 8.31
CA ASP A 155 25.40 13.23 8.12
C ASP A 155 25.28 12.67 6.67
N MET A 156 24.35 13.18 5.86
CA MET A 156 24.10 12.67 4.50
C MET A 156 25.23 13.01 3.53
N LEU A 157 25.75 11.99 2.86
CA LEU A 157 26.79 12.11 1.84
C LEU A 157 26.29 12.88 0.60
N PRO A 158 27.10 13.81 0.05
CA PRO A 158 26.81 14.48 -1.23
C PRO A 158 26.60 13.51 -2.40
N GLU A 159 27.30 12.38 -2.38
CA GLU A 159 27.23 11.31 -3.39
C GLU A 159 25.97 10.43 -3.25
N GLY A 160 25.23 10.59 -2.16
CA GLY A 160 23.90 10.04 -1.94
C GLY A 160 22.83 11.13 -2.05
N TYR A 161 21.81 11.07 -1.20
CA TYR A 161 20.76 12.10 -1.18
C TYR A 161 21.25 13.50 -0.77
N GLY A 162 22.41 13.62 -0.10
CA GLY A 162 22.90 14.89 0.45
C GLY A 162 23.21 15.97 -0.60
N GLY A 163 23.48 15.57 -1.86
CA GLY A 163 23.67 16.48 -2.98
C GLY A 163 22.38 16.84 -3.72
N CYS A 164 21.24 16.20 -3.40
CA CYS A 164 19.94 16.55 -3.95
C CYS A 164 19.32 17.72 -3.20
N THR A 165 18.50 18.52 -3.88
CA THR A 165 17.52 19.38 -3.21
C THR A 165 16.41 18.52 -2.59
N VAL A 166 15.65 19.08 -1.65
CA VAL A 166 14.44 18.44 -1.15
C VAL A 166 13.41 18.26 -2.28
N GLN A 167 13.29 19.23 -3.20
CA GLN A 167 12.41 19.13 -4.37
C GLN A 167 12.75 17.92 -5.26
N HIS A 168 14.04 17.64 -5.52
CA HIS A 168 14.45 16.43 -6.26
C HIS A 168 14.00 15.12 -5.58
N LEU A 169 13.81 15.11 -4.26
CA LEU A 169 13.27 13.93 -3.56
C LEU A 169 11.75 13.83 -3.71
N LEU A 170 11.03 14.96 -3.61
CA LEU A 170 9.58 15.01 -3.77
C LEU A 170 9.16 14.59 -5.18
N ASP A 171 9.90 15.02 -6.20
CA ASP A 171 9.66 14.70 -7.61
C ASP A 171 10.29 13.37 -8.07
N MET A 172 10.89 12.60 -7.15
CA MET A 172 11.56 11.31 -7.45
C MET A 172 12.70 11.40 -8.49
N GLN A 173 13.34 12.57 -8.61
CA GLN A 173 14.42 12.86 -9.57
C GLN A 173 15.83 12.48 -9.06
N ALA A 174 15.95 12.03 -7.81
CA ALA A 174 17.22 11.61 -7.22
C ALA A 174 17.75 10.28 -7.79
N ALA A 175 18.66 10.37 -8.77
CA ALA A 175 19.34 9.23 -9.38
C ALA A 175 20.39 8.58 -8.44
N ILE A 176 19.96 7.68 -7.56
CA ILE A 176 20.83 7.00 -6.58
C ILE A 176 21.34 5.67 -7.13
N ARG A 177 22.67 5.54 -7.24
CA ARG A 177 23.33 4.27 -7.53
C ARG A 177 23.29 3.35 -6.30
N ARG A 178 22.42 2.34 -6.33
CA ARG A 178 22.41 1.26 -5.32
C ARG A 178 23.68 0.43 -5.45
N GLY A 179 24.31 0.07 -4.32
CA GLY A 179 25.43 -0.88 -4.28
C GLY A 179 26.84 -0.31 -4.18
N VAL A 180 27.03 0.99 -3.96
CA VAL A 180 28.34 1.53 -3.53
C VAL A 180 28.50 1.27 -2.02
N PRO A 181 29.56 0.59 -1.54
CA PRO A 181 29.79 0.39 -0.12
C PRO A 181 30.02 1.74 0.58
N LEU A 182 29.25 2.01 1.64
CA LEU A 182 29.54 3.14 2.53
C LEU A 182 30.87 2.88 3.25
N PRO A 183 31.80 3.85 3.32
CA PRO A 183 33.02 3.71 4.10
C PRO A 183 32.70 3.36 5.56
N LEU A 184 33.32 2.30 6.08
CA LEU A 184 33.04 1.73 7.42
C LEU A 184 33.07 2.77 8.56
N ALA A 185 33.84 3.85 8.39
CA ALA A 185 33.91 4.98 9.31
C ALA A 185 32.55 5.68 9.59
N LYS A 186 31.59 5.63 8.67
CA LYS A 186 30.28 6.33 8.81
C LYS A 186 29.12 5.47 9.31
N LEU A 187 29.31 4.16 9.52
CA LEU A 187 28.24 3.27 10.02
C LEU A 187 27.93 3.46 11.52
N ARG A 188 28.67 4.30 12.26
CA ARG A 188 28.49 4.51 13.70
C ARG A 188 27.30 5.40 14.11
N SER A 189 26.79 6.29 13.24
CA SER A 189 25.65 7.17 13.55
C SER A 189 24.31 6.70 12.98
N ALA A 190 24.30 5.91 11.90
CA ALA A 190 23.09 5.42 11.22
C ALA A 190 22.35 4.27 11.93
N GLY A 191 22.68 3.96 13.19
CA GLY A 191 22.00 2.94 13.98
C GLY A 191 20.73 3.48 14.64
N TYR A 192 19.56 2.97 14.23
CA TYR A 192 18.29 3.21 14.92
C TYR A 192 18.36 2.65 16.35
N ARG A 193 18.71 3.50 17.32
CA ARG A 193 18.76 3.13 18.74
C ARG A 193 17.33 2.97 19.25
N SER A 194 16.81 1.74 19.20
CA SER A 194 15.65 1.37 20.01
C SER A 194 15.99 1.61 21.49
N ARG A 195 15.29 2.56 22.14
CA ARG A 195 15.33 2.75 23.59
C ARG A 195 14.59 1.60 24.28
N ALA A 196 15.22 0.43 24.31
CA ALA A 196 14.73 -0.75 25.01
C ALA A 196 15.71 -1.15 26.12
N GLY A 197 15.21 -1.20 27.37
CA GLY A 197 15.85 -1.92 28.48
C GLY A 197 17.18 -1.39 29.00
N ARG A 198 17.14 -0.56 30.06
CA ARG A 198 18.20 -0.63 31.08
C ARG A 198 18.04 -1.96 31.80
N GLN A 199 18.79 -2.99 31.42
CA GLN A 199 19.08 -4.09 32.33
C GLN A 199 19.88 -3.53 33.51
N ARG A 200 19.21 -3.31 34.65
CA ARG A 200 19.90 -3.28 35.94
C ARG A 200 20.24 -4.73 36.28
N SER A 201 21.52 -5.03 36.30
CA SER A 201 22.05 -6.29 36.83
C SER A 201 22.60 -6.05 38.24
N ILE A 202 22.72 -7.13 39.01
CA ILE A 202 23.40 -7.27 40.32
C ILE A 202 22.67 -6.51 41.47
N ARG A 203 22.32 -7.12 42.61
CA ARG A 203 22.65 -8.44 43.21
C ARG A 203 21.43 -9.33 43.36
#